data_AF-A0A4Y2ATK9-F1
#
_entry.id   AF-A0A4Y2ATK9-F1
#
_cell.length_a   1.000
_cell.length_b   1.000
_cell.length_c   1.000
_cell.angle_alpha   90.00
_cell.angle_beta   90.00
_cell.angle_gamma   90.00
#
_symmetry.space_group_name_H-M   'P 1'
#
loop_
_entity.id
_entity.type
_entity.pdbx_description
1 polymer ?
#
loop_
_entity_poly.entity_id
_entity_poly.type
_entity_poly.pdbx_seq_one_letter_code
_entity_poly.pdbx_strand_id
1 'polypeptide(L)'
;MSAAIFCRKLYLFQQENARPHTAQITETWLRTKRVPVLEWPAASPDLSPIENIWRILKRNMAQRRPRNIQQLQDYLRQEWDKISTDTLSRLVSSMHKRLAEVIRRKGDITSW
;
A
#
# COMPACT_ATOMS: atom_id res chain seq x y z
N MET A 1 12.43 -20.07 3.34
CA MET A 1 11.63 -20.60 2.22
C MET A 1 10.16 -20.26 2.46
N SER A 2 9.53 -19.47 1.60
CA SER A 2 8.06 -19.45 1.45
C SER A 2 7.73 -18.92 0.06
N ALA A 3 7.66 -19.85 -0.90
CA ALA A 3 7.35 -19.59 -2.30
C ALA A 3 5.84 -19.75 -2.59
N ALA A 4 4.98 -19.56 -1.58
CA ALA A 4 3.58 -20.01 -1.66
C ALA A 4 2.54 -18.93 -1.33
N ILE A 5 2.88 -17.63 -1.43
CA ILE A 5 1.86 -16.56 -1.32
C ILE A 5 1.04 -16.43 -2.61
N PHE A 6 1.56 -16.89 -3.76
CA PHE A 6 1.00 -16.59 -5.09
C PHE A 6 0.28 -17.74 -5.80
N CYS A 7 0.24 -18.94 -5.23
CA CYS A 7 -0.45 -20.07 -5.87
C CYS A 7 -1.92 -20.14 -5.41
N ARG A 8 -2.85 -19.79 -6.32
CA ARG A 8 -4.32 -20.06 -6.35
C ARG A 8 -5.32 -18.92 -6.09
N LYS A 9 -4.91 -17.66 -5.95
CA LYS A 9 -5.87 -16.53 -5.99
C LYS A 9 -5.53 -15.57 -7.12
N LEU A 10 -6.54 -15.15 -7.89
CA LEU A 10 -6.42 -14.01 -8.80
C LEU A 10 -6.08 -12.79 -7.94
N TYR A 11 -4.88 -12.25 -8.12
CA TYR A 11 -4.42 -11.04 -7.43
C TYR A 11 -3.99 -10.03 -8.49
N LEU A 12 -4.05 -8.74 -8.14
CA LEU A 12 -3.44 -7.66 -8.91
C LEU A 12 -2.46 -6.95 -7.98
N PHE A 13 -1.26 -6.70 -8.48
CA PHE A 13 -0.25 -5.93 -7.78
C PHE A 13 -0.50 -4.44 -8.03
N GLN A 14 -0.82 -3.70 -6.97
CA GLN A 14 -0.95 -2.26 -7.03
C GLN A 14 0.37 -1.61 -6.59
N GLN A 15 0.84 -0.65 -7.38
CA GLN A 15 1.96 0.23 -7.05
C GLN A 15 1.67 1.63 -7.59
N GLU A 16 2.29 2.65 -7.01
CA GLU A 16 2.20 4.02 -7.53
C GLU A 16 3.09 4.21 -8.77
N ASN A 17 2.77 5.21 -9.60
CA ASN A 17 3.52 5.52 -10.82
C ASN A 17 4.77 6.39 -10.57
N ALA A 18 5.47 6.16 -9.46
CA ALA A 18 6.76 6.79 -9.24
C ALA A 18 7.77 6.34 -10.30
N ARG A 19 8.72 7.21 -10.69
CA ARG A 19 9.70 6.92 -11.77
C ARG A 19 10.42 5.57 -11.62
N PRO A 20 10.82 5.11 -10.41
CA PRO A 20 11.44 3.79 -10.27
C PRO A 20 10.49 2.63 -10.58
N HIS A 21 9.18 2.78 -10.35
CA HIS A 21 8.18 1.73 -10.57
C HIS A 21 7.79 1.61 -12.05
N THR A 22 7.86 2.71 -12.79
CA THR A 22 7.61 2.77 -14.25
C THR A 22 8.90 2.65 -15.07
N ALA A 23 10.05 2.44 -14.42
CA ALA A 23 11.30 2.24 -15.12
C ALA A 23 11.26 0.93 -15.92
N GLN A 24 11.84 0.93 -17.12
CA GLN A 24 11.85 -0.24 -18.02
C GLN A 24 12.36 -1.51 -17.32
N ILE A 25 13.38 -1.38 -16.47
CA ILE A 25 13.94 -2.50 -15.69
C ILE A 25 12.89 -3.11 -14.75
N THR A 26 12.14 -2.28 -14.04
CA THR A 26 11.11 -2.71 -13.08
C THR A 26 9.92 -3.36 -13.79
N GLU A 27 9.41 -2.71 -14.84
CA GLU A 27 8.31 -3.27 -15.62
C GLU A 27 8.68 -4.59 -16.30
N THR A 28 9.89 -4.68 -16.85
CA THR A 28 10.38 -5.91 -17.49
C THR A 28 10.51 -7.03 -16.47
N TRP A 29 10.95 -6.74 -15.26
CA TRP A 29 11.00 -7.72 -14.17
C TRP A 29 9.59 -8.20 -13.81
N LEU A 30 8.62 -7.30 -13.62
CA LEU A 30 7.24 -7.65 -13.30
C LEU A 30 6.60 -8.52 -14.39
N ARG A 31 6.80 -8.17 -15.66
CA ARG A 31 6.38 -8.96 -16.82
C ARG A 31 7.02 -10.36 -16.81
N THR A 32 8.34 -10.43 -16.61
CA THR A 32 9.09 -11.71 -16.57
C THR A 32 8.62 -12.61 -15.43
N LYS A 33 8.26 -12.04 -14.29
CA LYS A 33 7.71 -12.77 -13.14
C LYS A 33 6.21 -13.05 -13.25
N ARG A 34 5.56 -12.63 -14.35
CA ARG A 34 4.11 -12.77 -14.58
C ARG A 34 3.28 -12.19 -13.44
N VAL A 35 3.73 -11.07 -12.88
CA VAL A 35 3.00 -10.33 -11.85
C VAL A 35 2.02 -9.39 -12.55
N PRO A 36 0.70 -9.63 -12.47
CA PRO A 36 -0.27 -8.72 -13.06
C PRO A 36 -0.29 -7.41 -12.26
N VAL A 37 -0.15 -6.28 -12.95
CA VAL A 37 -0.12 -4.95 -12.32
C VAL A 37 -1.47 -4.26 -12.53
N LEU A 38 -2.02 -3.67 -11.48
CA LEU A 38 -3.21 -2.83 -11.55
C LEU A 38 -2.83 -1.48 -12.16
N GLU A 39 -3.54 -1.05 -13.20
CA GLU A 39 -3.41 0.31 -13.72
C GLU A 39 -3.79 1.31 -12.64
N TRP A 40 -2.92 2.31 -12.42
CA TRP A 40 -3.09 3.27 -11.35
C TRP A 40 -2.93 4.70 -11.90
N PRO A 41 -3.76 5.67 -11.49
CA PRO A 41 -3.58 7.06 -11.89
C PRO A 41 -2.31 7.67 -11.29
N ALA A 42 -1.66 8.55 -12.04
CA ALA A 42 -0.50 9.29 -11.55
C ALA A 42 -0.90 10.23 -10.38
N ALA A 43 0.05 10.51 -9.49
CA ALA A 43 -0.10 11.47 -8.39
C ALA A 43 -1.37 11.25 -7.51
N SER A 44 -1.78 9.99 -7.33
CA SER A 44 -2.95 9.62 -6.53
C SER A 44 -2.56 8.80 -5.27
N PRO A 45 -1.76 9.36 -4.34
CA PRO A 45 -1.43 8.68 -3.08
C PRO A 45 -2.68 8.49 -2.20
N ASP A 46 -3.63 9.36 -2.43
CA ASP A 46 -4.87 9.59 -1.72
C ASP A 46 -5.82 8.35 -1.93
N LEU A 47 -5.76 7.74 -3.12
CA LEU A 47 -6.38 6.45 -3.43
C LEU A 47 -5.66 5.23 -2.82
N SER A 48 -4.40 5.33 -2.39
CA SER A 48 -3.61 4.15 -2.02
C SER A 48 -3.90 3.68 -0.59
N PRO A 49 -4.42 2.45 -0.38
CA PRO A 49 -4.74 1.96 0.97
C PRO A 49 -3.52 1.86 1.89
N ILE A 50 -2.32 1.68 1.34
CA ILE A 50 -1.08 1.54 2.12
C ILE A 50 -0.72 2.84 2.84
N GLU A 51 -1.14 4.01 2.33
CA GLU A 51 -0.92 5.29 3.01
C GLU A 51 -1.62 5.35 4.36
N ASN A 52 -2.79 4.71 4.49
CA ASN A 52 -3.47 4.60 5.78
C ASN A 52 -2.70 3.70 6.75
N ILE A 53 -2.08 2.63 6.26
CA ILE A 53 -1.21 1.77 7.05
C ILE A 53 0.02 2.54 7.53
N TRP A 54 0.67 3.28 6.64
CA TRP A 54 1.78 4.17 7.01
C TRP A 54 1.36 5.21 8.04
N ARG A 55 0.17 5.79 7.94
CA ARG A 55 -0.37 6.73 8.94
C ARG A 55 -0.53 6.07 10.31
N ILE A 56 -1.06 4.85 10.38
CA ILE A 56 -1.19 4.08 11.62
C ILE A 56 0.19 3.84 12.24
N LEU A 57 1.14 3.33 11.45
CA LEU A 57 2.50 3.03 11.93
C LEU A 57 3.23 4.29 12.41
N LYS A 58 3.18 5.39 11.64
CA LYS A 58 3.79 6.68 12.04
C LYS A 58 3.23 7.18 13.36
N ARG A 59 1.90 7.12 13.55
CA ARG A 59 1.25 7.51 14.81
C ARG A 59 1.72 6.65 15.97
N ASN A 60 1.80 5.34 15.80
CA ASN A 60 2.22 4.43 16.87
C ASN A 60 3.72 4.59 17.19
N MET A 61 4.57 4.84 16.18
CA MET A 61 5.99 5.13 16.38
C MET A 61 6.22 6.44 17.14
N ALA A 62 5.41 7.47 16.88
CA ALA A 62 5.47 8.73 17.63
C ALA A 62 5.21 8.53 19.14
N GLN A 63 4.36 7.56 19.51
CA GLN A 63 4.10 7.21 20.91
C GLN A 63 5.24 6.39 21.51
N ARG A 64 5.81 5.43 20.76
CA ARG A 64 6.90 4.57 21.23
C ARG A 64 8.25 5.27 21.35
N ARG A 65 8.47 6.36 20.61
CA ARG A 65 9.69 7.20 20.65
C ARG A 65 11.00 6.39 20.58
N PRO A 66 11.21 5.59 19.51
CA PRO A 66 12.45 4.85 19.35
C PRO A 66 13.66 5.79 19.32
N ARG A 67 14.75 5.40 19.99
CA ARG A 67 15.95 6.24 20.17
C ARG A 67 17.10 5.87 19.24
N ASN A 68 16.98 4.74 18.54
CA ASN A 68 17.96 4.26 17.58
C ASN A 68 17.30 3.39 16.51
N ILE A 69 18.07 3.03 15.49
CA ILE A 69 17.59 2.28 14.34
C ILE A 69 17.08 0.88 14.76
N GLN A 70 17.77 0.22 15.70
CA GLN A 70 17.37 -1.10 16.17
C GLN A 70 15.98 -1.06 16.82
N GLN A 71 15.76 -0.13 17.76
CA GLN A 71 14.45 0.08 18.38
C GLN A 71 13.38 0.45 17.36
N LEU A 72 13.70 1.31 16.40
CA LEU A 72 12.76 1.68 15.33
C LEU A 72 12.31 0.44 14.54
N GLN A 73 13.25 -0.41 14.12
CA GLN A 73 12.93 -1.62 13.38
C GLN A 73 12.10 -2.60 14.21
N ASP A 74 12.48 -2.83 15.47
CA ASP A 74 11.78 -3.78 16.33
C ASP A 74 10.37 -3.31 16.67
N TYR A 75 10.21 -2.01 16.94
CA TYR A 75 8.91 -1.42 17.21
C TYR A 75 8.03 -1.40 15.97
N LEU A 76 8.58 -1.12 14.78
CA LEU A 76 7.84 -1.18 13.53
C LEU A 76 7.31 -2.59 13.26
N ARG A 77 8.14 -3.64 13.44
CA ARG A 77 7.69 -5.04 13.29
C ARG A 77 6.56 -5.38 14.26
N GLN A 78 6.72 -5.02 15.54
CA GLN A 78 5.69 -5.25 16.56
C GLN A 78 4.38 -4.52 16.26
N GLU A 79 4.43 -3.27 15.78
CA GLU A 79 3.23 -2.51 15.43
C GLU A 79 2.60 -2.98 14.12
N TRP A 80 3.42 -3.46 13.17
CA TRP A 80 2.94 -4.11 11.95
C TRP A 80 2.14 -5.37 12.27
N ASP A 81 2.65 -6.23 13.13
CA ASP A 81 2.00 -7.49 13.51
C ASP A 81 0.67 -7.27 14.27
N LYS A 82 0.45 -6.09 14.84
CA LYS A 82 -0.81 -5.70 15.48
C LYS A 82 -1.90 -5.25 14.50
N ILE A 83 -1.56 -5.01 13.24
CA ILE A 83 -2.55 -4.59 12.25
C ILE A 83 -3.47 -5.77 11.93
N SER A 84 -4.71 -5.68 12.40
CA SER A 84 -5.68 -6.74 12.22
C SER A 84 -6.11 -6.89 10.76
N THR A 85 -6.51 -8.11 10.38
CA THR A 85 -7.14 -8.40 9.10
C THR A 85 -8.44 -7.61 8.89
N ASP A 86 -9.17 -7.30 9.96
CA ASP A 86 -10.35 -6.43 9.92
C ASP A 86 -9.98 -4.99 9.51
N THR A 87 -8.88 -4.43 10.03
CA THR A 87 -8.36 -3.12 9.58
C THR A 87 -8.05 -3.16 8.09
N LEU A 88 -7.35 -4.20 7.62
CA LEU A 88 -7.02 -4.38 6.20
C LEU A 88 -8.29 -4.49 5.34
N SER A 89 -9.26 -5.30 5.78
CA SER A 89 -10.53 -5.51 5.09
C SER A 89 -11.34 -4.22 4.96
N ARG A 90 -11.40 -3.40 6.01
CA ARG A 90 -12.08 -2.09 5.97
C ARG A 90 -11.41 -1.12 5.00
N LEU A 91 -10.08 -1.08 4.96
CA LEU A 91 -9.34 -0.23 4.03
C LEU A 91 -9.62 -0.63 2.58
N VAL A 92 -9.54 -1.92 2.26
CA VAL A 92 -9.87 -2.42 0.91
C VAL A 92 -11.32 -2.14 0.57
N SER A 93 -12.25 -2.42 1.49
CA SER A 93 -13.68 -2.18 1.27
C SER A 93 -14.02 -0.69 1.06
N SER A 94 -13.20 0.22 1.60
CA SER A 94 -13.37 1.67 1.41
C SER A 94 -13.09 2.14 -0.02
N MET A 95 -12.37 1.37 -0.84
CA MET A 95 -11.92 1.79 -2.17
C MET A 95 -13.06 2.22 -3.10
N HIS A 96 -14.20 1.53 -3.07
CA HIS A 96 -15.37 1.89 -3.87
C HIS A 96 -15.84 3.32 -3.57
N LYS A 97 -15.89 3.69 -2.28
CA LYS A 97 -16.25 5.06 -1.86
C LYS A 97 -15.19 6.06 -2.29
N ARG A 98 -13.91 5.67 -2.25
CA ARG A 98 -12.81 6.55 -2.67
C ARG A 98 -12.87 6.89 -4.15
N LEU A 99 -13.07 5.87 -4.97
CA LEU A 99 -13.23 6.02 -6.41
C LEU A 99 -14.47 6.85 -6.75
N ALA A 100 -15.60 6.62 -6.06
CA ALA A 100 -16.80 7.43 -6.24
C ALA A 100 -16.56 8.92 -5.93
N GLU A 101 -15.77 9.21 -4.89
CA GLU A 101 -15.40 10.59 -4.53
C GLU A 101 -14.48 11.22 -5.59
N VAL A 102 -13.47 10.50 -6.10
CA VAL A 102 -12.64 10.99 -7.22
C VAL A 102 -13.48 11.31 -8.44
N ILE A 103 -14.42 10.43 -8.81
CA ILE A 103 -15.34 10.66 -9.93
C ILE A 103 -16.19 11.91 -9.67
N ARG A 104 -16.78 12.03 -8.48
CA ARG A 104 -17.58 13.20 -8.08
C ARG A 104 -16.78 14.50 -8.15
N ARG A 105 -15.49 14.45 -7.81
CA ARG A 105 -14.54 15.57 -7.87
C ARG A 105 -13.89 15.75 -9.24
N LYS A 106 -14.27 14.97 -10.25
CA LYS A 106 -13.70 15.03 -11.61
C LYS A 106 -12.17 14.87 -11.64
N GLY A 107 -11.64 14.01 -10.78
CA GLY A 107 -10.19 13.74 -10.70
C GLY A 107 -9.43 14.63 -9.72
N ASP A 108 -10.08 15.59 -9.05
CA ASP A 108 -9.43 16.43 -8.05
C ASP A 108 -9.21 15.68 -6.71
N ILE A 109 -8.31 16.24 -5.89
CA ILE A 109 -7.85 15.68 -4.62
C ILE A 109 -9.03 15.43 -3.70
N THR A 110 -8.95 14.30 -3.04
CA THR A 110 -9.95 13.84 -2.10
C THR A 110 -9.43 13.85 -0.66
N SER A 111 -10.34 13.89 0.32
CA SER A 111 -10.03 13.91 1.75
C SER A 111 -10.16 12.53 2.39
N TRP A 112 -9.09 12.02 3.03
CA TRP A 112 -9.05 10.71 3.72
C TRP A 112 -8.07 10.66 4.91
#